data_AF-A0A6G1GSI8-F1
#
_entry.id   AF-A0A6G1GSI8-F1
#
_cell.length_a   1.000
_cell.length_b   1.000
_cell.length_c   1.000
_cell.angle_alpha   90.00
_cell.angle_beta   90.00
_cell.angle_gamma   90.00
#
_symmetry.space_group_name_H-M   'P 1'
#
loop_
_entity.id
_entity.type
_entity.pdbx_description
1 polymer ?
#
loop_
_entity_poly.entity_id
_entity_poly.type
_entity_poly.pdbx_seq_one_letter_code
_entity_poly.pdbx_strand_id
1 'polypeptide(L)'
;VHSTVVTGKSIAKSIYGKPHTKSYYLGCSTGGRQGFKAAQEFPDDFDGIIAGAPGIAQISLISSSDRYYNITGPVNSTRFITEKMWAAINEHQLKQCDKLDGAADGIIEDPAACEFDPSTLLCKSGTQNDTCLTSAQNESFDMTKLTVDDVEFAIKQNPADAQTWNGDLSAFNARKSKLIHWHGQADSISFTSNSDRYYEHVRSTMKMGPAQLDDFYRYFRISGGEHCYGGVGAHMVGQDAVEEAGDSPEENVLSAIVRWVEDGVAPDTLTGTKYVDDEKSRGVAFQKKHCRYPLSNVHKGVGDWKDPGSWELIEMDIVLK
;
A
#
# COMPACT_ATOMS: atom_id res chain seq x y z
N VAL A 1 -14.78 -12.95 -9.20
CA VAL A 1 -14.37 -11.92 -10.18
C VAL A 1 -14.37 -12.46 -11.60
N HIS A 2 -13.60 -13.49 -11.95
CA HIS A 2 -13.58 -14.01 -13.33
C HIS A 2 -14.98 -14.27 -13.94
N SER A 3 -15.83 -15.05 -13.27
CA SER A 3 -17.18 -15.37 -13.79
C SER A 3 -18.06 -14.13 -13.99
N THR A 4 -17.90 -13.09 -13.15
CA THR A 4 -18.65 -11.83 -13.30
C THR A 4 -18.13 -11.02 -14.49
N VAL A 5 -16.83 -11.07 -14.78
CA VAL A 5 -16.22 -10.42 -15.96
C VAL A 5 -16.70 -11.07 -17.24
N VAL A 6 -16.62 -12.41 -17.34
CA VAL A 6 -17.07 -13.16 -18.52
C VAL A 6 -18.54 -12.87 -18.81
N THR A 7 -19.39 -12.94 -17.78
CA THR A 7 -20.82 -12.68 -17.91
C THR A 7 -21.10 -11.21 -18.25
N GLY A 8 -20.44 -10.28 -17.56
CA GLY A 8 -20.60 -8.84 -17.77
C GLY A 8 -20.21 -8.40 -19.17
N LYS A 9 -19.11 -8.92 -19.72
CA LYS A 9 -18.69 -8.66 -21.11
C LYS A 9 -19.74 -9.15 -22.12
N SER A 10 -20.36 -10.30 -21.86
CA SER A 10 -21.44 -10.84 -22.70
C SER A 10 -22.70 -9.96 -22.66
N ILE A 11 -23.13 -9.57 -21.44
CA ILE A 11 -24.28 -8.67 -21.24
C ILE A 11 -24.04 -7.31 -21.92
N ALA A 12 -22.86 -6.70 -21.71
CA ALA A 12 -22.51 -5.43 -22.33
C ALA A 12 -22.57 -5.52 -23.87
N LYS A 13 -22.02 -6.58 -24.46
CA LYS A 13 -22.12 -6.81 -25.91
C LYS A 13 -23.58 -6.91 -26.38
N SER A 14 -24.43 -7.60 -25.62
CA SER A 14 -25.86 -7.76 -25.95
C SER A 14 -26.62 -6.44 -25.86
N ILE A 15 -26.33 -5.59 -24.87
CA ILE A 15 -27.02 -4.30 -24.67
C ILE A 15 -26.58 -3.29 -25.73
N TYR A 16 -25.28 -3.17 -25.97
CA TYR A 16 -24.73 -2.13 -26.85
C TYR A 16 -24.58 -2.55 -28.32
N GLY A 17 -24.87 -3.82 -28.63
CA GLY A 17 -24.78 -4.37 -30.00
C GLY A 17 -23.35 -4.46 -30.57
N LYS A 18 -22.33 -4.19 -29.76
CA LYS A 18 -20.91 -4.20 -30.14
C LYS A 18 -20.02 -4.63 -28.95
N PRO A 19 -18.86 -5.24 -29.19
CA PRO A 19 -17.92 -5.56 -28.11
C PRO A 19 -17.39 -4.29 -27.43
N HIS A 20 -17.01 -4.41 -26.16
CA HIS A 20 -16.21 -3.39 -25.48
C HIS A 20 -14.85 -3.23 -26.17
N THR A 21 -14.25 -2.04 -26.08
CA THR A 21 -12.93 -1.75 -26.64
C THR A 21 -11.79 -2.15 -25.69
N LYS A 22 -11.98 -1.86 -24.40
CA LYS A 22 -11.06 -2.14 -23.31
C LYS A 22 -11.81 -2.60 -22.07
N SER A 23 -11.12 -3.32 -21.18
CA SER A 23 -11.63 -3.88 -19.94
C SER A 23 -10.74 -3.46 -18.78
N TYR A 24 -11.32 -2.87 -17.75
CA TYR A 24 -10.59 -2.34 -16.58
C TYR A 24 -11.05 -2.98 -15.29
N TYR A 25 -10.11 -3.12 -14.35
CA TYR A 25 -10.39 -3.51 -12.97
C TYR A 25 -9.95 -2.41 -12.01
N LEU A 26 -10.77 -2.15 -10.99
CA LEU A 26 -10.46 -1.26 -9.89
C LEU A 26 -10.86 -1.95 -8.59
N GLY A 27 -9.92 -2.07 -7.66
CA GLY A 27 -10.20 -2.62 -6.34
C GLY A 27 -9.09 -2.36 -5.34
N CYS A 28 -9.47 -2.28 -4.07
CA CYS A 28 -8.55 -2.08 -2.95
C CYS A 28 -8.72 -3.17 -1.88
N SER A 29 -7.71 -3.43 -1.04
CA SER A 29 -7.74 -4.46 0.02
C SER A 29 -7.90 -5.87 -0.56
N THR A 30 -8.95 -6.61 -0.16
CA THR A 30 -9.34 -7.87 -0.81
C THR A 30 -9.58 -7.67 -2.31
N GLY A 31 -10.09 -6.51 -2.73
CA GLY A 31 -10.21 -6.12 -4.14
C GLY A 31 -8.85 -5.98 -4.82
N GLY A 32 -7.84 -5.43 -4.14
CA GLY A 32 -6.47 -5.38 -4.65
C GLY A 32 -5.90 -6.77 -4.88
N ARG A 33 -6.08 -7.70 -3.92
CA ARG A 33 -5.73 -9.12 -4.10
C ARG A 33 -6.44 -9.74 -5.30
N GLN A 34 -7.75 -9.52 -5.44
CA GLN A 34 -8.52 -10.04 -6.56
C GLN A 34 -8.01 -9.51 -7.92
N GLY A 35 -7.54 -8.26 -7.98
CA GLY A 35 -6.87 -7.70 -9.15
C GLY A 35 -5.57 -8.44 -9.47
N PHE A 36 -4.71 -8.68 -8.48
CA PHE A 36 -3.51 -9.50 -8.65
C PHE A 36 -3.83 -10.94 -9.06
N LYS A 37 -4.86 -11.55 -8.48
CA LYS A 37 -5.32 -12.89 -8.87
C LYS A 37 -5.76 -12.92 -10.34
N ALA A 38 -6.46 -11.88 -10.80
CA ALA A 38 -6.81 -11.74 -12.21
C ALA A 38 -5.56 -11.60 -13.10
N ALA A 39 -4.58 -10.78 -12.70
CA ALA A 39 -3.32 -10.65 -13.45
C ALA A 39 -2.55 -11.98 -13.53
N GLN A 40 -2.50 -12.75 -12.44
CA GLN A 40 -1.74 -14.00 -12.33
C GLN A 40 -2.42 -15.18 -13.05
N GLU A 41 -3.73 -15.34 -12.91
CA GLU A 41 -4.46 -16.54 -13.40
C GLU A 41 -5.39 -16.29 -14.59
N PHE A 42 -5.89 -15.06 -14.75
CA PHE A 42 -6.87 -14.70 -15.77
C PHE A 42 -6.40 -13.47 -16.59
N PRO A 43 -5.21 -13.53 -17.23
CA PRO A 43 -4.60 -12.37 -17.88
C PRO A 43 -5.43 -11.78 -19.03
N ASP A 44 -6.44 -12.51 -19.52
CA ASP A 44 -7.36 -12.09 -20.57
C ASP A 44 -8.57 -11.27 -20.07
N ASP A 45 -8.77 -11.19 -18.75
CA ASP A 45 -9.94 -10.53 -18.18
C ASP A 45 -9.85 -9.00 -18.30
N PHE A 46 -8.65 -8.42 -18.17
CA PHE A 46 -8.46 -6.97 -18.11
C PHE A 46 -7.24 -6.50 -18.92
N ASP A 47 -7.42 -5.36 -19.60
CA ASP A 47 -6.36 -4.61 -20.25
C ASP A 47 -5.64 -3.67 -19.26
N GLY A 48 -6.35 -3.19 -18.24
CA GLY A 48 -5.83 -2.33 -17.18
C GLY A 48 -6.34 -2.75 -15.80
N ILE A 49 -5.44 -2.89 -14.83
CA ILE A 49 -5.77 -3.24 -13.45
C ILE A 49 -5.23 -2.17 -12.51
N ILE A 50 -6.07 -1.69 -11.61
CA ILE A 50 -5.69 -0.86 -10.46
C ILE A 50 -5.89 -1.70 -9.21
N ALA A 51 -4.79 -1.99 -8.51
CA ALA A 51 -4.78 -2.79 -7.29
C ALA A 51 -4.24 -1.96 -6.12
N GLY A 52 -5.15 -1.47 -5.28
CA GLY A 52 -4.82 -0.69 -4.08
C GLY A 52 -4.67 -1.57 -2.84
N ALA A 53 -3.71 -1.23 -1.97
CA ALA A 53 -3.44 -1.89 -0.68
C ALA A 53 -3.73 -3.40 -0.69
N PRO A 54 -3.11 -4.17 -1.60
CA PRO A 54 -3.58 -5.50 -1.92
C PRO A 54 -3.38 -6.47 -0.75
N GLY A 55 -4.43 -7.20 -0.39
CA GLY A 55 -4.38 -8.30 0.59
C GLY A 55 -3.71 -9.58 0.04
N ILE A 56 -2.64 -9.45 -0.75
CA ILE A 56 -1.82 -10.55 -1.25
C ILE A 56 -1.03 -11.21 -0.11
N ALA A 57 -0.54 -12.44 -0.32
CA ALA A 57 -0.09 -13.31 0.76
C ALA A 57 -1.19 -13.59 1.81
N GLN A 58 -2.45 -13.72 1.37
CA GLN A 58 -3.60 -13.68 2.27
C GLN A 58 -3.55 -14.69 3.42
N ILE A 59 -3.04 -15.90 3.19
CA ILE A 59 -2.91 -16.90 4.27
C ILE A 59 -1.90 -16.42 5.31
N SER A 60 -0.76 -15.89 4.87
CA SER A 60 0.25 -15.30 5.76
C SER A 60 -0.24 -14.03 6.46
N LEU A 61 -1.07 -13.22 5.80
CA LEU A 61 -1.67 -12.01 6.35
C LEU A 61 -2.67 -12.34 7.48
N ILE A 62 -3.53 -13.33 7.28
CA ILE A 62 -4.48 -13.81 8.30
C ILE A 62 -3.70 -14.39 9.49
N SER A 63 -2.71 -15.26 9.25
CA SER A 63 -1.88 -15.80 10.33
C SER A 63 -1.11 -14.72 11.10
N SER A 64 -0.72 -13.62 10.43
CA SER A 64 -0.07 -12.48 11.08
C SER A 64 -1.07 -11.65 11.90
N SER A 65 -2.34 -11.60 11.52
CA SER A 65 -3.38 -10.87 12.25
C SER A 65 -3.70 -11.54 13.60
N ASP A 66 -3.79 -12.87 13.63
CA ASP A 66 -3.99 -13.65 14.88
C ASP A 66 -2.82 -13.51 15.86
N ARG A 67 -1.62 -13.18 15.35
CA ARG A 67 -0.43 -12.91 16.16
C ARG A 67 -0.60 -11.70 17.09
N TYR A 68 -1.34 -10.67 16.67
CA TYR A 68 -1.53 -9.45 17.48
C TYR A 68 -2.29 -9.72 18.77
N TYR A 69 -3.34 -10.53 18.73
CA TYR A 69 -4.08 -10.92 19.94
C TYR A 69 -3.17 -11.72 20.90
N ASN A 70 -2.29 -12.57 20.37
CA ASN A 70 -1.30 -13.28 21.19
C ASN A 70 -0.26 -12.33 21.82
N ILE A 71 0.10 -11.22 21.16
CA ILE A 71 1.03 -10.19 21.66
C ILE A 71 0.39 -9.36 22.77
N THR A 72 -0.76 -8.72 22.52
CA THR A 72 -1.38 -7.79 23.48
C THR A 72 -2.19 -8.51 24.56
N GLY A 73 -2.71 -9.70 24.25
CA GLY A 73 -3.71 -10.37 25.08
C GLY A 73 -5.05 -9.63 25.12
N PRO A 74 -6.01 -10.15 25.89
CA PRO A 74 -7.29 -9.46 26.14
C PRO A 74 -7.09 -8.14 26.91
N VAL A 75 -8.12 -7.29 26.94
CA VAL A 75 -8.09 -5.94 27.57
C VAL A 75 -7.64 -5.96 29.05
N ASN A 76 -7.88 -7.06 29.76
CA ASN A 76 -7.46 -7.22 31.16
C ASN A 76 -6.04 -7.80 31.32
N SER A 77 -5.32 -8.05 30.23
CA SER A 77 -3.94 -8.53 30.26
C SER A 77 -3.00 -7.40 30.65
N THR A 78 -1.99 -7.71 31.45
CA THR A 78 -0.89 -6.78 31.76
C THR A 78 -0.04 -6.40 30.53
N ARG A 79 -0.23 -7.09 29.40
CA ARG A 79 0.44 -6.87 28.12
C ARG A 79 -0.38 -6.02 27.16
N PHE A 80 -1.63 -5.71 27.51
CA PHE A 80 -2.52 -4.95 26.64
C PHE A 80 -2.01 -3.51 26.50
N ILE A 81 -2.01 -3.01 25.28
CA ILE A 81 -1.65 -1.62 24.94
C ILE A 81 -2.96 -0.87 24.74
N THR A 82 -3.23 0.13 25.57
CA THR A 82 -4.45 0.93 25.47
C THR A 82 -4.37 1.90 24.28
N GLU A 83 -5.52 2.42 23.84
CA GLU A 83 -5.58 3.42 22.77
C GLU A 83 -4.70 4.65 23.05
N LYS A 84 -4.66 5.13 24.30
CA LYS A 84 -3.78 6.25 24.70
C LYS A 84 -2.30 5.89 24.58
N MET A 85 -1.93 4.64 24.89
CA MET A 85 -0.57 4.16 24.74
C MET A 85 -0.19 4.04 23.27
N TRP A 86 -1.11 3.63 22.39
CA TRP A 86 -0.92 3.67 20.94
C TRP A 86 -0.71 5.10 20.42
N ALA A 87 -1.47 6.08 20.92
CA ALA A 87 -1.24 7.48 20.59
C ALA A 87 0.16 7.96 21.03
N ALA A 88 0.61 7.56 22.22
CA ALA A 88 1.97 7.86 22.70
C ALA A 88 3.06 7.16 21.86
N ILE A 89 2.85 5.90 21.44
CA ILE A 89 3.74 5.18 20.53
C ILE A 89 3.87 5.94 19.21
N ASN A 90 2.75 6.33 18.61
CA ASN A 90 2.74 7.07 17.35
C ASN A 90 3.48 8.41 17.48
N GLU A 91 3.26 9.18 18.55
CA GLU A 91 3.98 10.42 18.80
C GLU A 91 5.50 10.20 18.91
N HIS A 92 5.93 9.12 19.58
CA HIS A 92 7.34 8.78 19.71
C HIS A 92 7.95 8.24 18.41
N GLN A 93 7.19 7.50 17.60
CA GLN A 93 7.63 7.05 16.28
C GLN A 93 7.84 8.23 15.35
N LEU A 94 6.91 9.20 15.30
CA LEU A 94 7.07 10.43 14.54
C LEU A 94 8.31 11.22 15.00
N LYS A 95 8.56 11.34 16.32
CA LYS A 95 9.79 12.01 16.82
C LYS A 95 11.08 11.38 16.31
N GLN A 96 11.09 10.06 16.07
CA GLN A 96 12.25 9.34 15.56
C GLN A 96 12.34 9.35 14.03
N CYS A 97 11.20 9.31 13.35
CA CYS A 97 11.14 8.94 11.94
C CYS A 97 10.59 10.00 10.98
N ASP A 98 9.78 10.96 11.44
CA ASP A 98 9.18 12.04 10.63
C ASP A 98 10.25 12.79 9.83
N LYS A 99 11.41 13.07 10.44
CA LYS A 99 12.47 13.85 9.80
C LYS A 99 13.42 13.07 8.89
N LEU A 100 13.19 11.77 8.69
CA LEU A 100 14.09 10.94 7.87
C LEU A 100 14.02 11.28 6.39
N ASP A 101 12.89 11.81 5.93
CA ASP A 101 12.68 12.30 4.55
C ASP A 101 13.02 13.79 4.36
N GLY A 102 13.42 14.47 5.44
CA GLY A 102 13.80 15.89 5.46
C GLY A 102 12.66 16.86 5.79
N ALA A 103 11.40 16.42 5.89
CA ALA A 103 10.27 17.21 6.35
C ALA A 103 9.97 16.97 7.84
N ALA A 104 9.20 17.85 8.46
CA ALA A 104 8.68 17.64 9.82
C ALA A 104 7.18 17.92 9.79
N ASP A 105 6.46 17.05 9.08
CA ASP A 105 5.06 17.24 8.68
C ASP A 105 4.12 16.21 9.32
N GLY A 106 4.65 15.33 10.18
CA GLY A 106 3.91 14.27 10.84
C GLY A 106 3.64 13.08 9.93
N ILE A 107 4.36 12.96 8.82
CA ILE A 107 4.25 11.87 7.84
C ILE A 107 5.61 11.16 7.79
N ILE A 108 5.59 9.83 7.74
CA ILE A 108 6.78 9.04 7.45
C ILE A 108 6.72 8.70 5.97
N GLU A 109 7.57 9.32 5.15
CA GLU A 109 7.52 9.14 3.68
C GLU A 109 7.92 7.73 3.25
N ASP A 110 8.93 7.17 3.91
CA ASP A 110 9.41 5.80 3.71
C ASP A 110 9.52 5.05 5.03
N PRO A 111 8.51 4.24 5.41
CA PRO A 111 8.53 3.45 6.63
C PRO A 111 9.69 2.45 6.71
N ALA A 112 10.25 2.00 5.58
CA ALA A 112 11.38 1.08 5.58
C ALA A 112 12.69 1.73 6.08
N ALA A 113 12.79 3.05 6.02
CA ALA A 113 13.91 3.81 6.58
C ALA A 113 13.79 4.02 8.11
N CYS A 114 12.61 3.81 8.69
CA CYS A 114 12.32 4.04 10.11
C CYS A 114 12.67 2.82 10.97
N GLU A 115 13.86 2.81 11.59
CA GLU A 115 14.23 1.85 12.64
C GLU A 115 13.76 2.36 14.02
N PHE A 116 12.45 2.25 14.30
CA PHE A 116 11.86 2.71 15.56
C PHE A 116 12.37 1.93 16.79
N ASP A 117 12.90 2.64 17.80
CA ASP A 117 13.31 2.08 19.09
C ASP A 117 12.25 2.36 20.19
N PRO A 118 11.47 1.35 20.61
CA PRO A 118 10.45 1.48 21.65
C PRO A 118 11.03 1.60 23.06
N SER A 119 12.34 1.35 23.27
CA SER A 119 12.96 1.46 24.60
C SER A 119 12.89 2.89 25.17
N THR A 120 12.80 3.88 24.28
CA THR A 120 12.60 5.30 24.62
C THR A 120 11.23 5.60 25.26
N LEU A 121 10.27 4.67 25.19
CA LEU A 121 8.93 4.76 25.79
C LEU A 121 8.82 4.09 27.16
N LEU A 122 9.90 3.51 27.70
CA LEU A 122 9.85 2.81 28.97
C LEU A 122 9.46 3.75 30.12
N CYS A 123 8.51 3.32 30.95
CA CYS A 123 8.12 4.06 32.15
C CYS A 123 9.32 4.28 33.08
N LYS A 124 9.54 5.53 33.50
CA LYS A 124 10.53 5.83 34.56
C LYS A 124 10.09 5.18 35.87
N SER A 125 11.04 4.66 36.65
CA SER A 125 10.75 3.92 37.89
C SER A 125 9.76 4.66 38.79
N GLY A 126 8.64 4.01 39.09
CA GLY A 126 7.58 4.53 39.96
C GLY A 126 6.45 5.30 39.25
N THR A 127 6.51 5.48 37.93
CA THR A 127 5.50 6.20 37.13
C THR A 127 4.91 5.29 36.06
N GLN A 128 4.02 4.37 36.44
CA GLN A 128 3.21 3.62 35.48
C GLN A 128 1.95 4.44 35.16
N ASN A 129 1.80 4.88 33.90
CA ASN A 129 0.63 5.65 33.45
C ASN A 129 0.32 5.35 31.96
N ASP A 130 -0.73 5.98 31.43
CA ASP A 130 -1.22 5.78 30.06
C ASP A 130 -0.27 6.31 28.94
N THR A 131 0.92 6.83 29.28
CA THR A 131 1.84 7.50 28.34
C THR A 131 3.20 6.80 28.17
N CYS A 132 3.41 5.64 28.81
CA CYS A 132 4.66 4.90 28.75
C CYS A 132 4.43 3.37 28.81
N LEU A 133 5.39 2.58 28.32
CA LEU A 133 5.33 1.11 28.33
C LEU A 133 6.03 0.53 29.57
N THR A 134 5.41 -0.46 30.22
CA THR A 134 6.09 -1.27 31.25
C THR A 134 7.09 -2.24 30.63
N SER A 135 8.05 -2.74 31.42
CA SER A 135 8.99 -3.79 30.97
C SER A 135 8.28 -5.02 30.43
N ALA A 136 7.18 -5.45 31.06
CA ALA A 136 6.38 -6.56 30.57
C ALA A 136 5.73 -6.26 29.21
N GLN A 137 5.20 -5.05 28.98
CA GLN A 137 4.66 -4.66 27.66
C GLN A 137 5.75 -4.54 26.59
N ASN A 138 6.96 -4.10 26.97
CA ASN A 138 8.12 -4.03 26.09
C ASN A 138 8.68 -5.42 25.73
N GLU A 139 8.74 -6.34 26.69
CA GLU A 139 9.23 -7.72 26.51
C GLU A 139 8.20 -8.66 25.85
N SER A 140 6.91 -8.32 25.91
CA SER A 140 5.82 -9.11 25.30
C SER A 140 5.75 -9.02 23.79
N PHE A 141 6.62 -8.22 23.17
CA PHE A 141 6.91 -8.23 21.74
C PHE A 141 7.77 -9.46 21.35
N ASP A 142 7.48 -10.62 21.95
CA ASP A 142 8.10 -11.89 21.58
C ASP A 142 7.18 -12.62 20.61
N MET A 143 7.73 -12.76 19.43
CA MET A 143 7.03 -12.90 18.18
C MET A 143 6.80 -14.39 17.81
N THR A 144 6.99 -15.33 18.75
CA THR A 144 7.35 -16.74 18.49
C THR A 144 6.34 -17.80 18.97
N LYS A 145 5.10 -17.44 19.34
CA LYS A 145 4.11 -18.42 19.86
C LYS A 145 3.07 -18.95 18.85
N LEU A 146 3.20 -18.56 17.58
CA LEU A 146 2.75 -19.30 16.41
C LEU A 146 3.99 -19.93 15.79
N THR A 147 3.99 -21.23 15.55
CA THR A 147 5.18 -21.88 14.99
C THR A 147 5.24 -21.66 13.48
N VAL A 148 6.44 -21.67 12.91
CA VAL A 148 6.61 -21.70 11.44
C VAL A 148 5.81 -22.86 10.84
N ASP A 149 5.71 -23.98 11.56
CA ASP A 149 4.98 -25.18 11.12
C ASP A 149 3.48 -24.92 10.93
N ASP A 150 2.84 -24.11 11.77
CA ASP A 150 1.41 -23.77 11.65
C ASP A 150 1.14 -22.89 10.42
N VAL A 151 2.00 -21.88 10.21
CA VAL A 151 1.94 -20.99 9.04
C VAL A 151 2.27 -21.76 7.76
N GLU A 152 3.27 -22.63 7.79
CA GLU A 152 3.60 -23.53 6.68
C GLU A 152 2.46 -24.49 6.38
N PHE A 153 1.79 -25.02 7.38
CA PHE A 153 0.64 -25.91 7.18
C PHE A 153 -0.50 -25.16 6.46
N ALA A 154 -0.82 -23.94 6.90
CA ALA A 154 -1.83 -23.11 6.25
C ALA A 154 -1.43 -22.74 4.80
N ILE A 155 -0.16 -22.36 4.58
CA ILE A 155 0.40 -22.11 3.24
C ILE A 155 0.39 -23.38 2.37
N LYS A 156 0.62 -24.56 2.94
CA LYS A 156 0.53 -25.84 2.21
C LYS A 156 -0.89 -26.16 1.77
N GLN A 157 -1.92 -25.74 2.53
CA GLN A 157 -3.31 -25.95 2.14
C GLN A 157 -3.73 -25.04 0.98
N ASN A 158 -3.34 -23.75 1.02
CA ASN A 158 -3.56 -22.70 0.00
C ASN A 158 -4.71 -23.00 -1.00
N PRO A 159 -5.96 -23.09 -0.52
CA PRO A 159 -7.08 -23.51 -1.33
C PRO A 159 -7.29 -22.52 -2.48
N ALA A 160 -7.39 -23.03 -3.71
CA ALA A 160 -7.55 -22.22 -4.93
C ALA A 160 -6.51 -21.11 -5.09
N ASP A 161 -5.28 -21.36 -4.63
CA ASP A 161 -4.19 -20.39 -4.61
C ASP A 161 -4.58 -19.03 -3.98
N ALA A 162 -5.39 -19.06 -2.90
CA ALA A 162 -5.83 -17.86 -2.18
C ALA A 162 -4.66 -16.94 -1.78
N GLN A 163 -3.46 -17.49 -1.60
CA GLN A 163 -2.24 -16.75 -1.31
C GLN A 163 -1.95 -15.65 -2.34
N THR A 164 -2.27 -15.87 -3.62
CA THR A 164 -2.12 -14.87 -4.70
C THR A 164 -0.71 -14.27 -4.74
N TRP A 165 0.31 -15.13 -4.67
CA TRP A 165 1.72 -14.73 -4.54
C TRP A 165 2.57 -15.20 -5.72
N ASN A 166 1.97 -15.50 -6.87
CA ASN A 166 2.73 -15.84 -8.06
C ASN A 166 3.47 -14.60 -8.59
N GLY A 167 4.80 -14.65 -8.63
CA GLY A 167 5.66 -13.59 -9.16
C GLY A 167 5.80 -13.59 -10.69
N ASP A 168 5.38 -14.65 -11.39
CA ASP A 168 5.45 -14.69 -12.85
C ASP A 168 4.20 -14.05 -13.49
N LEU A 169 4.36 -12.83 -13.96
CA LEU A 169 3.34 -12.08 -14.69
C LEU A 169 3.56 -12.10 -16.21
N SER A 170 4.31 -13.06 -16.74
CA SER A 170 4.67 -13.12 -18.17
C SER A 170 3.45 -13.20 -19.09
N ALA A 171 2.41 -13.95 -18.71
CA ALA A 171 1.18 -14.05 -19.50
C ALA A 171 0.42 -12.72 -19.56
N PHE A 172 0.38 -11.97 -18.45
CA PHE A 172 -0.21 -10.64 -18.39
C PHE A 172 0.58 -9.63 -19.25
N ASN A 173 1.91 -9.65 -19.15
CA ASN A 173 2.79 -8.79 -19.95
C ASN A 173 2.72 -9.13 -21.46
N ALA A 174 2.64 -10.41 -21.82
CA ALA A 174 2.52 -10.83 -23.23
C ALA A 174 1.26 -10.28 -23.92
N ARG A 175 0.21 -10.00 -23.14
CA ARG A 175 -1.02 -9.34 -23.58
C ARG A 175 -0.91 -7.82 -23.66
N LYS A 176 0.21 -7.25 -23.22
CA LYS A 176 0.46 -5.81 -23.06
C LYS A 176 -0.49 -5.12 -22.08
N SER A 177 -1.13 -5.89 -21.21
CA SER A 177 -1.99 -5.37 -20.15
C SER A 177 -1.17 -4.58 -19.13
N LYS A 178 -1.79 -3.59 -18.49
CA LYS A 178 -1.14 -2.65 -17.58
C LYS A 178 -1.66 -2.82 -16.15
N LEU A 179 -0.77 -2.71 -15.17
CA LEU A 179 -1.07 -2.85 -13.76
C LEU A 179 -0.50 -1.64 -13.01
N ILE A 180 -1.38 -0.83 -12.44
CA ILE A 180 -1.04 0.16 -11.42
C ILE A 180 -1.33 -0.47 -10.06
N HIS A 181 -0.30 -0.62 -9.26
CA HIS A 181 -0.36 -1.02 -7.87
C HIS A 181 -0.08 0.19 -7.00
N TRP A 182 -0.84 0.38 -5.94
CA TRP A 182 -0.54 1.43 -4.96
C TRP A 182 -0.80 0.95 -3.54
N HIS A 183 -0.10 1.51 -2.55
CA HIS A 183 -0.30 1.18 -1.13
C HIS A 183 -0.06 2.42 -0.26
N GLY A 184 -0.99 2.69 0.66
CA GLY A 184 -0.81 3.68 1.72
C GLY A 184 0.36 3.32 2.63
N GLN A 185 1.19 4.30 2.97
CA GLN A 185 2.34 4.10 3.87
C GLN A 185 1.97 4.13 5.35
N ALA A 186 0.76 4.59 5.68
CA ALA A 186 0.18 4.56 7.03
C ALA A 186 -0.91 3.49 7.16
N ASP A 187 -0.91 2.48 6.29
CA ASP A 187 -1.88 1.39 6.31
C ASP A 187 -1.70 0.52 7.57
N SER A 188 -2.72 0.50 8.42
CA SER A 188 -2.74 -0.24 9.69
C SER A 188 -3.35 -1.64 9.57
N ILE A 189 -3.88 -2.00 8.40
CA ILE A 189 -4.61 -3.26 8.16
C ILE A 189 -3.76 -4.20 7.31
N SER A 190 -3.20 -3.71 6.21
CA SER A 190 -2.30 -4.46 5.34
C SER A 190 -0.90 -3.90 5.45
N PHE A 191 0.07 -4.76 5.77
CA PHE A 191 1.46 -4.30 5.87
C PHE A 191 1.96 -3.79 4.53
N THR A 192 2.29 -2.50 4.45
CA THR A 192 2.86 -1.86 3.27
C THR A 192 4.10 -2.60 2.75
N SER A 193 4.96 -3.08 3.65
CA SER A 193 6.16 -3.86 3.30
C SER A 193 5.86 -5.16 2.54
N ASN A 194 4.63 -5.68 2.62
CA ASN A 194 4.21 -6.84 1.85
C ASN A 194 4.10 -6.52 0.35
N SER A 195 3.69 -5.30 0.00
CA SER A 195 3.66 -4.81 -1.38
C SER A 195 5.07 -4.62 -1.94
N ASP A 196 6.00 -4.10 -1.15
CA ASP A 196 7.41 -3.98 -1.52
C ASP A 196 8.02 -5.36 -1.81
N ARG A 197 7.79 -6.32 -0.90
CA ARG A 197 8.23 -7.72 -1.05
C ARG A 197 7.64 -8.38 -2.29
N TYR A 198 6.37 -8.12 -2.61
CA TYR A 198 5.75 -8.68 -3.81
C TYR A 198 6.34 -8.08 -5.09
N TYR A 199 6.59 -6.77 -5.13
CA TYR A 199 7.27 -6.13 -6.26
C TYR A 199 8.65 -6.77 -6.51
N GLU A 200 9.45 -6.93 -5.45
CA GLU A 200 10.76 -7.61 -5.55
C GLU A 200 10.63 -9.10 -5.91
N HIS A 201 9.57 -9.77 -5.45
CA HIS A 201 9.29 -11.14 -5.85
C HIS A 201 8.99 -11.27 -7.34
N VAL A 202 8.20 -10.36 -7.92
CA VAL A 202 7.95 -10.31 -9.37
C VAL A 202 9.25 -10.02 -10.12
N ARG A 203 10.00 -9.00 -9.69
CA ARG A 203 11.29 -8.61 -10.27
C ARG A 203 12.27 -9.77 -10.37
N SER A 204 12.45 -10.48 -9.25
CA SER A 204 13.34 -11.63 -9.15
C SER A 204 12.85 -12.84 -9.96
N THR A 205 11.55 -13.13 -9.93
CA THR A 205 10.94 -14.27 -10.63
C THR A 205 11.03 -14.12 -12.15
N MET A 206 10.67 -12.93 -12.67
CA MET A 206 10.71 -12.62 -14.09
C MET A 206 12.10 -12.23 -14.59
N LYS A 207 13.07 -12.02 -13.69
CA LYS A 207 14.43 -11.56 -13.98
C LYS A 207 14.43 -10.26 -14.78
N MET A 208 13.56 -9.33 -14.39
CA MET A 208 13.39 -8.02 -15.03
C MET A 208 13.89 -6.92 -14.09
N GLY A 209 14.62 -5.93 -14.60
CA GLY A 209 14.93 -4.72 -13.83
C GLY A 209 13.71 -3.79 -13.70
N PRO A 210 13.75 -2.77 -12.83
CA PRO A 210 12.64 -1.82 -12.65
C PRO A 210 12.17 -1.21 -13.99
N ALA A 211 13.10 -0.75 -14.84
CA ALA A 211 12.76 -0.20 -16.15
C ALA A 211 12.03 -1.18 -17.09
N GLN A 212 12.25 -2.49 -16.96
CA GLN A 212 11.53 -3.51 -17.74
C GLN A 212 10.15 -3.82 -17.15
N LEU A 213 10.01 -3.75 -15.82
CA LEU A 213 8.70 -3.85 -15.17
C LEU A 213 7.84 -2.62 -15.48
N ASP A 214 8.43 -1.42 -15.55
CA ASP A 214 7.75 -0.15 -15.83
C ASP A 214 6.96 -0.13 -17.14
N ASP A 215 7.22 -1.07 -18.06
CA ASP A 215 6.47 -1.26 -19.30
C ASP A 215 5.03 -1.75 -19.05
N PHE A 216 4.77 -2.46 -17.95
CA PHE A 216 3.47 -3.08 -17.70
C PHE A 216 3.03 -3.10 -16.22
N TYR A 217 3.95 -2.96 -15.27
CA TYR A 217 3.69 -3.02 -13.83
C TYR A 217 4.41 -1.88 -13.10
N ARG A 218 3.64 -0.93 -12.56
CA ARG A 218 4.15 0.17 -11.75
C ARG A 218 3.50 0.16 -10.37
N TYR A 219 4.33 0.28 -9.33
CA TYR A 219 3.92 0.31 -7.94
C TYR A 219 4.19 1.70 -7.33
N PHE A 220 3.20 2.31 -6.69
CA PHE A 220 3.29 3.63 -6.06
C PHE A 220 3.10 3.55 -4.55
N ARG A 221 4.00 4.20 -3.80
CA ARG A 221 3.90 4.35 -2.35
C ARG A 221 3.20 5.67 -2.03
N ILE A 222 2.02 5.60 -1.43
CA ILE A 222 1.19 6.78 -1.15
C ILE A 222 1.47 7.26 0.29
N SER A 223 2.29 8.29 0.43
CA SER A 223 2.70 8.77 1.74
C SER A 223 1.56 9.38 2.54
N GLY A 224 1.52 9.03 3.83
CA GLY A 224 0.47 9.41 4.76
C GLY A 224 -0.94 8.92 4.39
N GLY A 225 -1.09 8.02 3.41
CA GLY A 225 -2.34 7.33 3.13
C GLY A 225 -2.52 6.10 4.00
N GLU A 226 -3.74 5.89 4.47
CA GLU A 226 -4.14 4.73 5.29
C GLU A 226 -4.68 3.58 4.41
N HIS A 227 -5.49 2.68 4.99
CA HIS A 227 -6.04 1.53 4.28
C HIS A 227 -7.15 1.95 3.32
N CYS A 228 -6.82 1.99 2.03
CA CYS A 228 -7.70 2.34 0.89
C CYS A 228 -8.18 3.80 0.83
N TYR A 229 -8.48 4.39 1.97
CA TYR A 229 -9.01 5.73 2.12
C TYR A 229 -8.46 6.34 3.40
N GLY A 230 -8.53 7.68 3.50
CA GLY A 230 -8.09 8.42 4.66
C GLY A 230 -6.58 8.51 4.82
N GLY A 231 -6.20 9.18 5.90
CA GLY A 231 -4.82 9.46 6.28
C GLY A 231 -4.49 10.94 6.30
N VAL A 232 -3.38 11.25 6.96
CA VAL A 232 -2.93 12.63 7.19
C VAL A 232 -2.21 13.22 5.98
N GLY A 233 -1.73 12.37 5.06
CA GLY A 233 -1.02 12.78 3.84
C GLY A 233 -1.94 13.10 2.67
N ALA A 234 -1.31 13.36 1.52
CA ALA A 234 -1.98 13.60 0.24
C ALA A 234 -2.50 12.26 -0.34
N HIS A 235 -3.45 11.62 0.33
CA HIS A 235 -3.87 10.24 0.06
C HIS A 235 -4.90 10.11 -1.07
N MET A 236 -5.55 11.21 -1.47
CA MET A 236 -6.59 11.19 -2.49
C MET A 236 -5.96 11.15 -3.89
N VAL A 237 -5.94 9.97 -4.52
CA VAL A 237 -5.42 9.73 -5.88
C VAL A 237 -6.52 9.26 -6.85
N GLY A 238 -7.80 9.46 -6.50
CA GLY A 238 -8.94 9.09 -7.33
C GLY A 238 -9.22 7.59 -7.35
N GLN A 239 -8.91 6.89 -6.26
CA GLN A 239 -9.02 5.43 -6.14
C GLN A 239 -10.45 4.91 -5.95
N ASP A 240 -11.38 5.76 -5.54
CA ASP A 240 -12.80 5.46 -5.45
C ASP A 240 -13.66 6.74 -5.53
N ALA A 241 -14.97 6.61 -5.32
CA ALA A 241 -15.91 7.72 -5.39
C ALA A 241 -15.94 8.61 -4.13
N VAL A 242 -15.32 8.17 -3.03
CA VAL A 242 -15.21 8.92 -1.76
C VAL A 242 -13.94 9.78 -1.77
N GLU A 243 -12.85 9.24 -2.30
CA GLU A 243 -11.54 9.87 -2.40
C GLU A 243 -11.44 10.76 -3.65
N GLU A 244 -12.24 11.83 -3.65
CA GLU A 244 -12.41 12.73 -4.79
C GLU A 244 -11.12 13.48 -5.16
N ALA A 245 -10.34 12.97 -6.09
CA ALA A 245 -9.25 13.72 -6.70
C ALA A 245 -9.72 14.64 -7.87
N GLY A 246 -8.78 15.28 -8.55
CA GLY A 246 -9.00 15.83 -9.89
C GLY A 246 -9.31 14.71 -10.89
N ASP A 247 -9.79 15.04 -12.08
CA ASP A 247 -10.10 14.06 -13.14
C ASP A 247 -8.92 13.78 -14.07
N SER A 248 -7.84 14.58 -13.94
CA SER A 248 -6.66 14.46 -14.80
C SER A 248 -5.95 13.12 -14.59
N PRO A 249 -5.31 12.53 -15.63
CA PRO A 249 -4.50 11.32 -15.47
C PRO A 249 -3.33 11.45 -14.49
N GLU A 250 -2.92 12.67 -14.14
CA GLU A 250 -1.91 12.95 -13.14
C GLU A 250 -2.45 12.83 -11.71
N GLU A 251 -3.73 13.15 -11.49
CA GLU A 251 -4.38 13.21 -10.18
C GLU A 251 -5.33 12.03 -9.92
N ASN A 252 -5.70 11.30 -10.97
CA ASN A 252 -6.69 10.22 -10.91
C ASN A 252 -6.11 8.92 -11.45
N VAL A 253 -6.01 7.90 -10.59
CA VAL A 253 -5.46 6.59 -10.94
C VAL A 253 -6.30 5.85 -11.99
N LEU A 254 -7.62 6.09 -12.06
CA LEU A 254 -8.48 5.55 -13.11
C LEU A 254 -8.20 6.22 -14.46
N SER A 255 -8.12 7.54 -14.50
CA SER A 255 -7.71 8.25 -15.72
C SER A 255 -6.29 7.87 -16.14
N ALA A 256 -5.39 7.64 -15.18
CA ALA A 256 -4.00 7.22 -15.43
C ALA A 256 -3.92 5.85 -16.12
N ILE A 257 -4.64 4.83 -15.62
CA ILE A 257 -4.62 3.50 -16.26
C ILE A 257 -5.28 3.53 -17.64
N VAL A 258 -6.33 4.33 -17.82
CA VAL A 258 -6.99 4.50 -19.12
C VAL A 258 -6.01 5.08 -20.12
N ARG A 259 -5.34 6.19 -19.77
CA ARG A 259 -4.31 6.80 -20.61
C ARG A 259 -3.16 5.83 -20.91
N TRP A 260 -2.71 5.05 -19.94
CA TRP A 260 -1.63 4.10 -20.17
C TRP A 260 -2.04 2.98 -21.13
N VAL A 261 -3.25 2.44 -20.99
CA VAL A 261 -3.76 1.34 -21.83
C VAL A 261 -4.12 1.80 -23.24
N GLU A 262 -4.68 3.00 -23.39
CA GLU A 262 -5.20 3.50 -24.67
C GLU A 262 -4.16 4.32 -25.45
N ASP A 263 -3.41 5.17 -24.77
CA ASP A 263 -2.46 6.10 -25.39
C ASP A 263 -1.00 5.67 -25.21
N GLY A 264 -0.73 4.65 -24.39
CA GLY A 264 0.63 4.18 -24.12
C GLY A 264 1.44 5.09 -23.20
N VAL A 265 0.82 6.11 -22.58
CA VAL A 265 1.49 7.07 -21.71
C VAL A 265 1.34 6.63 -20.25
N ALA A 266 2.39 6.00 -19.74
CA ALA A 266 2.46 5.48 -18.38
C ALA A 266 2.64 6.60 -17.33
N PRO A 267 2.05 6.47 -16.13
CA PRO A 267 2.27 7.45 -15.06
C PRO A 267 3.64 7.26 -14.40
N ASP A 268 4.48 8.29 -14.35
CA ASP A 268 5.73 8.26 -13.57
C ASP A 268 5.51 8.58 -12.09
N THR A 269 4.45 9.34 -11.79
CA THR A 269 3.98 9.69 -10.45
C THR A 269 2.46 9.64 -10.40
N LEU A 270 1.90 9.49 -9.20
CA LEU A 270 0.48 9.75 -8.91
C LEU A 270 0.38 10.98 -8.01
N THR A 271 -0.30 12.02 -8.48
CA THR A 271 -0.51 13.23 -7.68
C THR A 271 -1.62 12.97 -6.68
N GLY A 272 -1.24 12.86 -5.42
CA GLY A 272 -2.17 12.81 -4.31
C GLY A 272 -2.56 14.20 -3.84
N THR A 273 -3.79 14.34 -3.37
CA THR A 273 -4.34 15.59 -2.84
C THR A 273 -4.74 15.41 -1.38
N LYS A 274 -4.50 16.44 -0.55
CA LYS A 274 -5.13 16.60 0.76
C LYS A 274 -5.99 17.86 0.70
N TYR A 275 -7.29 17.76 0.95
CA TYR A 275 -8.15 18.93 1.09
C TYR A 275 -8.18 19.42 2.54
N VAL A 276 -8.58 20.67 2.72
CA VAL A 276 -8.82 21.23 4.06
C VAL A 276 -9.96 20.46 4.72
N ASP A 277 -9.67 19.81 5.84
CA ASP A 277 -10.59 18.92 6.58
C ASP A 277 -11.21 17.80 5.71
N ASP A 278 -10.45 17.32 4.72
CA ASP A 278 -10.86 16.26 3.77
C ASP A 278 -12.11 16.61 2.96
N GLU A 279 -12.43 17.90 2.83
CA GLU A 279 -13.58 18.38 2.07
C GLU A 279 -13.15 19.17 0.83
N LYS A 280 -13.41 18.61 -0.36
CA LYS A 280 -13.05 19.25 -1.64
C LYS A 280 -13.60 20.67 -1.79
N SER A 281 -14.79 20.93 -1.25
CA SER A 281 -15.45 22.25 -1.28
C SER A 281 -14.61 23.34 -0.57
N ARG A 282 -13.73 22.95 0.36
CA ARG A 282 -12.90 23.83 1.19
C ARG A 282 -11.52 24.11 0.60
N GLY A 283 -11.23 23.54 -0.57
CA GLY A 283 -9.99 23.76 -1.31
C GLY A 283 -8.86 22.84 -0.89
N VAL A 284 -7.83 22.82 -1.73
CA VAL A 284 -6.63 22.00 -1.56
C VAL A 284 -5.78 22.54 -0.41
N ALA A 285 -5.46 21.69 0.58
CA ALA A 285 -4.51 22.00 1.64
C ALA A 285 -3.06 21.83 1.17
N PHE A 286 -2.77 20.73 0.47
CA PHE A 286 -1.52 20.49 -0.24
C PHE A 286 -1.67 19.32 -1.23
N GLN A 287 -0.71 19.19 -2.15
CA GLN A 287 -0.60 18.06 -3.07
C GLN A 287 0.80 17.47 -3.00
N LYS A 288 0.93 16.20 -3.38
CA LYS A 288 2.23 15.53 -3.47
C LYS A 288 2.26 14.57 -4.65
N LYS A 289 3.40 14.52 -5.35
CA LYS A 289 3.60 13.57 -6.45
C LYS A 289 4.20 12.29 -5.89
N HIS A 290 3.37 11.30 -5.59
CA HIS A 290 3.81 9.99 -5.12
C HIS A 290 4.57 9.27 -6.23
N CYS A 291 5.77 8.82 -5.92
CA CYS A 291 6.67 8.24 -6.90
C CYS A 291 6.46 6.74 -7.05
N ARG A 292 6.81 6.24 -8.24
CA ARG A 292 6.87 4.80 -8.49
C ARG A 292 8.07 4.19 -7.75
N TYR A 293 7.88 3.06 -7.09
CA TYR A 293 8.92 2.25 -6.49
C TYR A 293 9.90 1.74 -7.57
N PRO A 294 11.23 1.70 -7.31
CA PRO A 294 11.91 1.93 -6.04
C PRO A 294 12.35 3.38 -5.78
N LEU A 295 11.81 4.35 -6.51
CA LEU A 295 12.07 5.75 -6.20
C LEU A 295 11.44 6.12 -4.86
N SER A 296 12.05 7.09 -4.19
CA SER A 296 11.52 7.73 -2.99
C SER A 296 11.46 9.24 -3.17
N ASN A 297 10.47 9.86 -2.53
CA ASN A 297 10.35 11.31 -2.42
C ASN A 297 11.27 11.80 -1.30
N VAL A 298 12.10 12.78 -1.58
CA VAL A 298 12.93 13.46 -0.57
C VAL A 298 12.74 14.97 -0.69
N HIS A 299 12.60 15.64 0.46
CA HIS A 299 12.51 17.10 0.47
C HIS A 299 13.88 17.70 0.16
N LYS A 300 13.93 18.72 -0.71
CA LYS A 300 15.19 19.35 -1.15
C LYS A 300 15.90 20.15 -0.04
N GLY A 301 15.32 20.23 1.16
CA GLY A 301 15.76 21.08 2.27
C GLY A 301 15.45 22.57 2.07
N VAL A 302 14.80 22.93 0.97
CA VAL A 302 14.42 24.31 0.61
C VAL A 302 12.99 24.33 0.06
N GLY A 303 12.25 25.40 0.36
CA GLY A 303 10.84 25.54 -0.03
C GLY A 303 9.86 24.93 0.98
N ASP A 304 8.58 25.27 0.84
CA ASP A 304 7.50 24.71 1.67
C ASP A 304 7.28 23.24 1.30
N TRP A 305 7.17 22.34 2.27
CA TRP A 305 6.89 20.91 2.04
C TRP A 305 5.53 20.69 1.39
N LYS A 306 4.61 21.64 1.50
CA LYS A 306 3.30 21.60 0.82
C LYS A 306 3.39 21.88 -0.68
N ASP A 307 4.49 22.46 -1.15
CA ASP A 307 4.72 22.70 -2.57
C ASP A 307 5.30 21.42 -3.21
N PRO A 308 4.62 20.80 -4.20
CA PRO A 308 5.16 19.66 -4.93
C PRO A 308 6.52 19.92 -5.58
N GLY A 309 6.85 21.18 -5.86
CA GLY A 309 8.14 21.61 -6.42
C GLY A 309 9.32 21.49 -5.44
N SER A 310 9.06 21.40 -4.13
CA SER A 310 10.08 21.27 -3.09
C SER A 310 10.60 19.84 -2.89
N TRP A 311 10.02 18.87 -3.60
CA TRP A 311 10.40 17.46 -3.52
C TRP A 311 11.23 17.05 -4.75
N GLU A 312 12.13 16.09 -4.56
CA GLU A 312 12.84 15.40 -5.63
C GLU A 312 12.72 13.89 -5.49
N LEU A 313 12.87 13.21 -6.63
CA LEU A 313 12.84 11.75 -6.70
C LEU A 313 14.27 11.23 -6.67
N ILE A 314 14.55 10.34 -5.74
CA ILE A 314 15.85 9.65 -5.66
C ILE A 314 15.65 8.14 -5.83
N GLU A 315 16.60 7.48 -6.51
CA GLU A 315 16.70 6.03 -6.45
C GLU A 315 17.26 5.63 -5.08
N MET A 316 16.56 4.73 -4.38
CA MET A 316 17.12 4.14 -3.17
C MET A 316 17.91 2.88 -3.53
N ASP A 317 19.13 2.79 -3.01
CA ASP A 317 19.88 1.53 -3.00
C ASP A 317 19.11 0.55 -2.10
N ILE A 318 18.36 -0.38 -2.71
CA ILE A 318 17.60 -1.41 -2.01
C ILE A 318 18.58 -2.42 -1.41
N VAL A 319 19.14 -2.11 -0.24
CA VAL A 319 19.82 -3.11 0.59
C VAL A 319 18.73 -3.80 1.40
N LEU A 320 18.20 -4.90 0.88
CA LEU A 320 17.40 -5.85 1.66
C LEU A 320 18.29 -6.35 2.81
N LYS A 321 18.06 -5.87 4.04
CA LYS A 321 18.60 -6.48 5.26
C LYS A 321 17.69 -7.61 5.73
#